data_AF-A0A3N5BIY1-F1
#
_entry.id   AF-A0A3N5BIY1-F1
#
_cell.length_a   1.000
_cell.length_b   1.000
_cell.length_c   1.000
_cell.angle_alpha   90.00
_cell.angle_beta   90.00
_cell.angle_gamma   90.00
#
_symmetry.space_group_name_H-M   'P 1'
#
loop_
_entity.id
_entity.type
_entity.pdbx_description
1 polymer ?
#
loop_
_entity_poly.entity_id
_entity_poly.type
_entity_poly.pdbx_seq_one_letter_code
_entity_poly.pdbx_strand_id
1 'polypeptide(L)' 'MFKVLREGSTYSQRDMLEALAEFSAFKDRVTKKFRELAKELEGKPNEHELWVNLYLIAADYAEEAMVKRQRQEVSLQKIS' A
#
# COMPACT_ATOMS: atom_id res chain seq x y z
N MET A 1 2.86 3.80 -13.01
CA MET A 1 3.49 4.45 -11.84
C MET A 1 2.37 5.23 -11.18
N PHE A 2 1.95 4.86 -9.97
CA PHE A 2 0.80 5.49 -9.31
C PHE A 2 1.02 7.01 -9.24
N LYS A 3 0.15 7.78 -9.89
CA LYS A 3 0.15 9.23 -9.77
C LYS A 3 -0.42 9.54 -8.39
N VAL A 4 0.43 10.00 -7.48
CA VAL A 4 0.00 10.39 -6.14
C VAL A 4 -0.96 11.57 -6.28
N LEU A 5 -2.23 11.35 -5.93
CA LEU A 5 -3.20 12.42 -5.85
C LEU A 5 -2.86 13.29 -4.64
N ARG A 6 -2.38 14.50 -4.91
CA ARG A 6 -2.20 15.57 -3.93
C ARG A 6 -3.52 16.25 -3.62
N GLU A 7 -3.75 16.46 -2.34
CA GLU A 7 -4.86 17.24 -1.81
C GLU A 7 -4.82 18.68 -2.35
N GLY A 8 -5.99 19.28 -2.58
CA GLY A 8 -6.11 20.64 -3.14
C GLY A 8 -5.77 20.80 -4.64
N SER A 9 -5.40 19.72 -5.33
CA SER A 9 -5.11 19.75 -6.77
C SER A 9 -6.34 19.37 -7.60
N THR A 10 -6.45 19.93 -8.82
CA THR A 10 -7.51 19.59 -9.78
C THR A 10 -7.02 18.53 -10.76
N TYR A 11 -7.83 17.51 -11.00
CA TYR A 11 -7.51 16.39 -11.89
C TYR A 11 -8.51 16.31 -13.03
N SER A 12 -8.07 15.85 -14.20
CA SER A 12 -9.02 15.56 -15.29
C SER A 12 -9.86 14.33 -14.95
N GLN A 13 -11.03 14.20 -15.58
CA GLN A 13 -11.86 12.99 -15.45
C GLN A 13 -11.06 11.73 -15.82
N ARG A 14 -10.21 11.81 -16.84
CA ARG A 14 -9.35 10.71 -17.26
C ARG A 14 -8.34 10.31 -16.18
N ASP A 15 -7.65 11.28 -15.57
CA ASP A 15 -6.70 11.00 -14.48
C ASP A 15 -7.40 10.29 -13.30
N MET A 16 -8.62 10.71 -12.97
CA MET A 16 -9.41 10.09 -11.91
C MET A 16 -9.83 8.65 -12.25
N LEU A 17 -10.27 8.40 -13.49
CA LEU A 17 -10.64 7.05 -13.94
C LEU A 17 -9.45 6.10 -13.94
N GLU A 18 -8.28 6.55 -14.39
CA GLU A 18 -7.04 5.77 -14.35
C GLU A 18 -6.65 5.44 -12.89
N ALA A 19 -6.71 6.41 -11.97
CA ALA A 19 -6.41 6.18 -10.56
C ALA A 19 -7.38 5.17 -9.90
N LEU A 20 -8.69 5.28 -10.20
CA LEU A 20 -9.70 4.36 -9.67
C LEU A 20 -9.54 2.94 -10.23
N ALA A 21 -9.21 2.81 -11.52
CA ALA A 21 -8.94 1.50 -12.13
C ALA A 21 -7.71 0.83 -11.50
N GLU A 22 -6.63 1.58 -11.31
CA GLU A 22 -5.43 1.08 -10.62
C GLU A 22 -5.73 0.68 -9.17
N PHE A 23 -6.50 1.49 -8.43
CA PHE A 23 -6.91 1.19 -7.07
C PHE A 23 -7.77 -0.08 -7.00
N SER A 24 -8.74 -0.24 -7.91
CA SER A 24 -9.56 -1.45 -7.99
C SER A 24 -8.70 -2.69 -8.21
N ALA A 25 -7.79 -2.64 -9.19
CA ALA A 25 -6.89 -3.76 -9.48
C ALA A 25 -5.96 -4.07 -8.29
N PHE A 26 -5.49 -3.05 -7.58
CA PHE A 26 -4.72 -3.22 -6.35
C PHE A 26 -5.54 -3.92 -5.25
N LYS A 27 -6.77 -3.45 -5.00
CA LYS A 27 -7.70 -4.05 -4.04
C LYS A 27 -7.93 -5.53 -4.33
N ASP A 28 -8.15 -5.89 -5.59
CA ASP A 28 -8.38 -7.28 -5.99
C ASP A 28 -7.16 -8.16 -5.73
N ARG A 29 -5.96 -7.68 -6.06
CA ARG A 29 -4.70 -8.40 -5.79
C ARG A 29 -4.47 -8.59 -4.29
N VAL A 30 -4.69 -7.55 -3.48
CA VAL A 30 -4.54 -7.64 -2.01
C VAL A 30 -5.55 -8.63 -1.45
N THR A 31 -6.82 -8.52 -1.86
CA THR A 31 -7.88 -9.43 -1.40
C THR A 31 -7.57 -10.88 -1.73
N LYS A 32 -7.09 -11.16 -2.94
CA LYS A 32 -6.69 -12.51 -3.36
C LYS A 32 -5.58 -13.06 -2.47
N LYS A 33 -4.50 -12.29 -2.26
CA LYS A 33 -3.36 -12.70 -1.43
C LYS A 33 -3.77 -12.95 0.02
N PHE A 34 -4.59 -12.07 0.60
CA PHE A 34 -5.07 -12.24 1.98
C PHE A 34 -5.94 -13.49 2.13
N ARG A 35 -6.78 -13.81 1.13
CA ARG A 35 -7.57 -15.05 1.15
C ARG A 35 -6.70 -16.31 1.05
N GLU A 36 -5.67 -16.28 0.22
CA GLU A 36 -4.72 -17.39 0.10
C GLU A 36 -3.96 -17.59 1.41
N LEU A 37 -3.41 -16.51 1.97
CA LEU A 37 -2.72 -16.56 3.26
C LEU A 37 -3.64 -17.02 4.40
N ALA A 38 -4.88 -16.53 4.46
CA ALA A 38 -5.80 -16.93 5.52
C ALA A 38 -6.04 -18.45 5.52
N LYS A 39 -6.16 -19.06 4.34
CA LYS A 39 -6.25 -20.52 4.21
C LYS A 39 -4.99 -21.24 4.65
N GLU A 40 -3.81 -20.65 4.43
CA GLU A 40 -2.54 -21.24 4.89
C GLU A 40 -2.35 -21.15 6.40
N LEU A 41 -2.98 -20.16 7.04
CA LEU A 41 -2.89 -19.93 8.48
C LEU A 41 -3.96 -20.70 9.27
N GLU A 42 -5.13 -20.92 8.67
CA GLU A 42 -6.28 -21.58 9.26
C GLU A 42 -5.91 -22.93 9.91
N GLY A 43 -6.20 -23.06 11.22
CA GLY A 43 -6.04 -24.30 11.96
C GLY A 43 -4.61 -24.58 12.43
N LYS A 44 -3.67 -23.65 12.21
CA LYS A 44 -2.32 -23.76 12.79
C LYS A 44 -2.36 -23.48 14.30
N PRO A 45 -1.60 -24.23 15.12
CA PRO A 45 -1.55 -24.00 16.57
C PRO A 45 -1.11 -22.59 16.99
N ASN A 46 -0.40 -21.88 16.12
CA ASN A 46 0.13 -20.53 16.32
C ASN A 46 -0.43 -19.51 15.32
N GLU A 47 -1.66 -19.73 14.83
CA GLU A 47 -2.32 -18.87 13.84
C GLU A 47 -2.34 -17.39 14.28
N HIS A 48 -2.66 -17.12 15.54
CA HIS A 48 -2.69 -15.77 16.10
C HIS A 48 -1.31 -15.09 16.04
N GLU A 49 -0.25 -15.78 16.49
CA GLU A 49 1.11 -15.25 16.44
C GLU A 49 1.57 -14.98 15.01
N LEU A 50 1.19 -15.83 14.05
CA LEU A 50 1.53 -15.64 12.63
C LEU A 50 0.86 -14.37 12.07
N TRP A 51 -0.41 -14.13 12.40
CA TRP A 51 -1.10 -12.89 12.02
C TRP A 51 -0.49 -11.64 12.66
N VAL A 52 -0.16 -11.71 13.96
CA VAL A 52 0.49 -10.60 14.68
C VAL A 52 1.84 -10.27 14.04
N ASN A 53 2.68 -11.28 13.80
CA ASN A 53 3.99 -11.08 13.19
C ASN A 53 3.89 -10.47 11.78
N LEU A 54 2.93 -10.94 10.97
CA LEU A 54 2.69 -10.35 9.66
C LEU A 54 2.29 -8.87 9.77
N TYR A 55 1.39 -8.55 10.70
CA TYR A 55 0.98 -7.17 10.91
C TYR A 55 2.17 -6.28 11.28
N LEU A 56 3.02 -6.72 12.20
CA LEU A 56 4.21 -5.96 12.63
C LEU A 56 5.17 -5.71 11.46
N ILE A 57 5.52 -6.76 10.70
CA ILE A 57 6.42 -6.63 9.53
C ILE A 57 5.81 -5.71 8.47
N ALA A 58 4.50 -5.82 8.23
CA ALA A 58 3.81 -4.96 7.27
C ALA A 58 3.76 -3.50 7.73
N ALA A 59 3.58 -3.26 9.03
CA ALA A 59 3.62 -1.92 9.62
C ALA A 59 5.01 -1.30 9.50
N ASP A 60 6.06 -2.04 9.87
CA ASP A 60 7.46 -1.60 9.76
C ASP A 60 7.80 -1.25 8.30
N TYR A 61 7.44 -2.14 7.36
CA TYR A 61 7.65 -1.89 5.93
C TYR A 61 6.90 -0.65 5.42
N ALA A 62 5.65 -0.46 5.88
CA ALA A 62 4.86 0.70 5.49
C ALA A 62 5.47 2.00 6.03
N GLU A 63 5.94 2.00 7.27
CA GLU A 63 6.63 3.14 7.88
C GLU A 63 7.94 3.47 7.14
N GLU A 64 8.78 2.47 6.87
CA GLU A 64 10.01 2.65 6.09
C GLU A 64 9.73 3.21 4.68
N ALA A 65 8.69 2.70 4.02
CA ALA A 65 8.27 3.18 2.71
C ALA A 65 7.80 4.65 2.76
N MET A 66 7.07 5.04 3.81
CA MET A 66 6.67 6.44 4.02
C MET A 66 7.87 7.34 4.27
N VAL A 67 8.79 6.96 5.15
CA VAL A 67 10.03 7.72 5.44
C VAL A 67 10.87 7.88 4.18
N LYS A 68 11.01 6.81 3.37
CA LYS A 68 11.75 6.86 2.11
C LYS A 68 11.11 7.84 1.11
N ARG A 69 9.78 7.85 1.00
CA ARG A 69 9.05 8.81 0.16
C ARG A 69 9.25 10.25 0.65
N GLN A 70 9.13 10.50 1.95
CA GLN A 70 9.33 11.82 2.52
C GLN A 70 10.75 12.35 2.26
N ARG A 71 11.78 11.50 2.41
CA ARG A 71 13.17 11.86 2.07
C ARG A 71 13.35 12.21 0.59
N GLN A 72 12.72 11.45 -0.31
CA GLN A 72 12.74 11.74 -1.74
C GLN A 72 12.07 13.08 -2.05
N GLU A 73 10.92 13.37 -1.45
CA GLU A 73 10.23 14.66 -1.63
C GLU A 73 11.05 15.86 -1.14
N VAL A 74 11.68 15.74 0.03
CA VAL A 74 12.59 16.78 0.57
C VAL A 74 13.80 16.99 -0.34
N SER A 75 14.36 15.93 -0.91
CA SER A 75 15.50 16.05 -1.83
C SER A 75 15.14 16.78 -3.13
N LEU A 76 13.94 16.55 -3.66
CA LEU A 76 13.45 17.22 -4.87
C LEU A 76 13.16 18.71 -4.62
N GLN A 77 12.64 19.07 -3.45
CA GLN A 77 12.37 20.47 -3.07
C GLN A 77 13.63 21.31 -2.85
N LYS A 78 14.78 20.70 -2.54
CA LYS A 78 16.05 21.43 -2.37
C LYS A 78 16.76 21.73 -3.70
N ILE A 79 16.29 21.16 -4.81
CA ILE A 79 16.91 21.25 -6.14
C ILE A 79 16.10 22.18 -7.07
N SER A 80 14.87 22.55 -6.71
CA SER A 80 14.08 23.64 -7.33
C SER A 80 14.36 24.99 -6.68
#